data_AF-A0A4R5B3K2-F1
#
_entry.id   AF-A0A4R5B3K2-F1
#
_cell.length_a   1.000
_cell.length_b   1.000
_cell.length_c   1.000
_cell.angle_alpha   90.00
_cell.angle_beta   90.00
_cell.angle_gamma   90.00
#
_symmetry.space_group_name_H-M   'P 1'
#
loop_
_entity.id
_entity.type
_entity.pdbx_description
1 polymer ?
#
loop_
_entity_poly.entity_id
_entity_poly.type
_entity_poly.pdbx_seq_one_letter_code
_entity_poly.pdbx_strand_id
1 'polypeptide(L)'
;MSAVTAPAKFPAVRTAVRVAGRVAWFGGALFWSAFAVLEGVNHGWLAALFAAAFFVAPDLTFLAGLRDAHKAERGQLPPRAVPYYNAAHRAMVPLALIVIYAVEPFFAWAPLFAALCGWMAHISFDRALGYGLRTKEGFQRH
;
A
#
# COMPACT_ATOMS: atom_id res chain seq x y z
N MET A 1 42.98 28.72 16.83
CA MET A 1 42.18 27.48 16.73
C MET A 1 40.74 27.90 16.46
N SER A 2 40.30 27.84 15.20
CA SER A 2 38.96 28.30 14.80
C SER A 2 38.09 27.11 14.47
N ALA A 3 37.06 26.85 15.28
CA ALA A 3 36.03 25.89 14.99
C ALA A 3 35.08 26.48 13.93
N VAL A 4 35.09 25.92 12.72
CA VAL A 4 34.10 26.22 11.69
C VAL A 4 32.91 25.28 11.90
N THR A 5 31.87 25.79 12.54
CA THR A 5 30.57 25.10 12.67
C THR A 5 29.80 25.25 11.35
N ALA A 6 29.71 24.17 10.57
CA ALA A 6 28.90 24.15 9.34
C ALA A 6 27.39 24.11 9.67
N PRO A 7 26.51 24.77 8.89
CA PRO A 7 25.08 24.84 9.17
C PRO A 7 24.37 23.51 8.85
N ALA A 8 23.58 23.02 9.80
CA ALA A 8 22.71 21.84 9.65
C ALA A 8 21.54 22.10 8.67
N LYS A 9 21.76 21.95 7.36
CA LYS A 9 20.71 22.05 6.32
C LYS A 9 19.95 20.75 6.02
N PHE A 10 20.25 19.66 6.72
CA PHE A 10 19.75 18.32 6.41
C PHE A 10 18.30 17.96 6.82
N PRO A 11 17.64 18.59 7.83
CA PRO A 11 16.31 18.14 8.24
C PRO A 11 15.19 18.61 7.29
N ALA A 12 15.28 19.83 6.74
CA ALA A 12 14.22 20.40 5.91
C ALA A 12 14.03 19.63 4.58
N VAL A 13 15.12 19.24 3.92
CA VAL A 13 15.06 18.49 2.65
C VAL A 13 14.45 17.10 2.85
N ARG A 14 14.81 16.39 3.94
CA ARG A 14 14.23 15.08 4.26
C ARG A 14 12.72 15.15 4.52
N THR A 15 12.27 16.21 5.19
CA THR A 15 10.85 16.46 5.42
C THR A 15 10.10 16.75 4.11
N ALA A 16 10.66 17.60 3.25
CA ALA A 16 10.06 17.92 1.96
C ALA A 16 9.90 16.68 1.06
N VAL A 17 10.94 15.83 0.97
CA VAL A 17 10.88 14.57 0.20
C VAL A 17 9.83 13.61 0.76
N ARG A 18 9.71 13.49 2.09
CA ARG A 18 8.67 12.67 2.72
C ARG A 18 7.27 13.18 2.44
N VAL A 19 7.05 14.49 2.52
CA VAL A 19 5.76 15.12 2.20
C VAL A 19 5.42 14.91 0.72
N ALA A 20 6.35 15.18 -0.18
CA ALA A 20 6.16 14.95 -1.61
C ALA A 20 5.81 13.48 -1.91
N GLY A 21 6.51 12.54 -1.27
CA GLY A 21 6.19 11.11 -1.38
C GLY A 21 4.76 10.79 -0.90
N ARG A 22 4.33 11.32 0.25
CA ARG A 22 2.97 11.13 0.76
C ARG A 22 1.91 11.72 -0.16
N VAL A 23 2.16 12.90 -0.72
CA VAL A 23 1.26 13.55 -1.68
C VAL A 23 1.16 12.72 -2.97
N ALA A 24 2.28 12.22 -3.48
CA ALA A 24 2.28 11.35 -4.66
C ALA A 24 1.48 10.06 -4.41
N TRP A 25 1.65 9.44 -3.24
CA TRP A 25 0.85 8.29 -2.83
C TRP A 25 -0.63 8.62 -2.68
N PHE A 26 -0.97 9.79 -2.15
CA PHE A 26 -2.36 10.23 -2.07
C PHE A 26 -2.99 10.41 -3.44
N GLY A 27 -2.26 11.03 -4.38
CA GLY A 27 -2.68 11.13 -5.78
C GLY A 27 -2.91 9.75 -6.41
N GLY A 28 -2.00 8.80 -6.15
CA GLY A 28 -2.18 7.40 -6.55
C GLY A 28 -3.43 6.76 -5.94
N ALA A 29 -3.70 7.00 -4.65
CA ALA A 29 -4.87 6.46 -3.97
C ALA A 29 -6.18 6.92 -4.62
N LEU A 30 -6.28 8.23 -4.93
CA LEU A 30 -7.43 8.78 -5.64
C LEU A 30 -7.55 8.22 -7.06
N PHE A 31 -6.43 8.14 -7.79
CA PHE A 31 -6.40 7.61 -9.15
C PHE A 31 -6.91 6.16 -9.22
N TRP A 32 -6.35 5.26 -8.40
CA TRP A 32 -6.75 3.86 -8.41
C TRP A 32 -8.17 3.64 -7.87
N SER A 33 -8.60 4.45 -6.91
CA SER A 33 -10.00 4.41 -6.43
C SER A 33 -10.97 4.82 -7.53
N ALA A 34 -10.65 5.86 -8.30
CA ALA A 34 -11.47 6.30 -9.42
C ALA A 34 -11.64 5.19 -10.46
N PHE A 35 -10.55 4.52 -10.86
CA PHE A 35 -10.63 3.37 -11.77
C PHE A 35 -11.45 2.21 -11.19
N ALA A 36 -11.25 1.86 -9.92
CA ALA A 36 -12.02 0.79 -9.28
C ALA A 36 -13.54 1.08 -9.28
N VAL A 37 -13.93 2.34 -9.04
CA VAL A 37 -15.33 2.78 -9.10
C VAL A 37 -15.86 2.77 -10.54
N LEU A 38 -15.09 3.29 -11.50
CA LEU A 38 -15.46 3.29 -12.92
C LEU A 38 -15.70 1.87 -13.44
N GLU A 39 -14.83 0.93 -13.09
CA GLU A 39 -15.00 -0.48 -13.45
C GLU A 39 -16.27 -1.08 -12.83
N GLY A 40 -16.57 -0.77 -11.57
CA GLY A 40 -17.81 -1.20 -10.92
C GLY A 40 -19.07 -0.64 -11.58
N VAL A 41 -19.03 0.63 -12.01
CA VAL A 41 -20.14 1.29 -12.70
C VAL A 41 -20.34 0.74 -14.12
N ASN A 42 -19.25 0.53 -14.87
CA ASN A 42 -19.30 0.12 -16.28
C ASN A 42 -19.51 -1.38 -16.47
N HIS A 43 -19.01 -2.21 -15.54
CA HIS A 43 -18.99 -3.68 -15.67
C HIS A 43 -19.82 -4.39 -14.60
N GLY A 44 -20.49 -3.65 -13.73
CA GLY A 44 -21.50 -4.15 -12.81
C GLY A 44 -20.97 -4.60 -11.44
N TRP A 45 -21.89 -5.13 -10.63
CA TRP A 45 -21.68 -5.40 -9.20
C TRP A 45 -20.51 -6.35 -8.91
N LEU A 46 -20.20 -7.28 -9.83
CA LEU A 46 -19.10 -8.22 -9.63
C LEU A 46 -17.74 -7.50 -9.63
N ALA A 47 -17.55 -6.51 -10.51
CA ALA A 47 -16.35 -5.69 -10.52
C ALA A 47 -16.25 -4.83 -9.25
N ALA A 48 -17.36 -4.23 -8.82
CA ALA A 48 -17.42 -3.48 -7.57
C ALA A 48 -17.09 -4.35 -6.34
N LEU A 49 -17.61 -5.58 -6.29
CA LEU A 49 -17.33 -6.53 -5.22
C LEU A 49 -15.84 -6.90 -5.19
N PHE A 50 -15.24 -7.17 -6.34
CA PHE A 50 -13.83 -7.53 -6.44
C PHE A 50 -12.91 -6.36 -6.05
N ALA A 51 -13.24 -5.15 -6.50
CA ALA A 51 -12.57 -3.93 -6.05
C ALA A 51 -12.62 -3.79 -4.52
N ALA A 52 -13.80 -3.89 -3.91
CA ALA A 52 -13.96 -3.78 -2.47
C ALA A 52 -13.24 -4.91 -1.71
N ALA A 53 -13.33 -6.15 -2.21
CA ALA A 53 -12.68 -7.30 -1.60
C ALA A 53 -11.15 -7.14 -1.58
N PHE A 54 -10.55 -6.72 -2.70
CA PHE A 54 -9.10 -6.53 -2.80
C PHE A 54 -8.61 -5.24 -2.18
N PHE A 55 -9.50 -4.26 -1.98
CA PHE A 55 -9.21 -3.10 -1.13
C PHE A 55 -9.05 -3.51 0.35
N VAL A 56 -9.77 -4.52 0.83
CA VAL A 56 -9.69 -4.99 2.22
C VAL A 56 -8.72 -6.17 2.38
N ALA A 57 -8.48 -6.95 1.33
CA ALA A 57 -7.69 -8.18 1.38
C ALA A 57 -6.29 -8.05 2.01
N PRO A 58 -5.51 -6.97 1.78
CA PRO A 58 -4.20 -6.82 2.42
C PRO A 58 -4.25 -6.83 3.94
N ASP A 59 -5.29 -6.26 4.55
CA ASP A 59 -5.47 -6.21 6.00
C ASP A 59 -5.83 -7.58 6.59
N LEU A 60 -6.41 -8.49 5.80
CA LEU A 60 -6.70 -9.84 6.28
C LEU A 60 -5.42 -10.60 6.66
N THR A 61 -4.25 -10.15 6.20
CA THR A 61 -2.95 -10.70 6.63
C THR A 61 -2.68 -10.52 8.13
N PHE A 62 -3.31 -9.56 8.79
CA PHE A 62 -3.22 -9.39 10.25
C PHE A 62 -3.76 -10.62 11.01
N LEU A 63 -4.70 -11.36 10.42
CA LEU A 63 -5.26 -12.57 11.02
C LEU A 63 -4.21 -13.67 11.24
N ALA A 64 -3.13 -13.68 10.44
CA ALA A 64 -2.02 -14.63 10.60
C ALA A 64 -1.28 -14.46 11.96
N GLY A 65 -1.39 -13.29 12.59
CA GLY A 65 -0.77 -12.98 13.89
C GLY A 65 -1.75 -12.95 15.06
N LEU A 66 -3.04 -13.23 14.84
CA LEU A 66 -4.10 -12.96 15.82
C LEU A 66 -3.86 -13.67 17.16
N ARG A 67 -3.33 -14.89 17.14
CA ARG A 67 -3.03 -15.67 18.35
C ARG A 67 -1.92 -15.04 19.20
N ASP A 68 -0.96 -14.38 18.56
CA ASP A 68 0.20 -13.77 19.22
C ASP A 68 0.01 -12.26 19.46
N ALA A 69 -1.16 -11.69 19.09
CA ALA A 69 -1.45 -10.27 19.22
C ALA A 69 -1.35 -9.75 20.66
N HIS A 70 -1.70 -10.57 21.66
CA HIS A 70 -1.60 -10.24 23.08
C HIS A 70 -0.16 -10.06 23.58
N LYS A 71 0.83 -10.54 22.82
CA LYS A 71 2.26 -10.43 23.15
C LYS A 71 2.94 -9.26 22.43
N ALA A 72 2.25 -8.60 21.50
CA ALA A 72 2.82 -7.55 20.69
C ALA A 72 2.82 -6.21 21.44
N GLU A 73 3.92 -5.49 21.34
CA GLU A 73 4.02 -4.13 21.86
C GLU A 73 3.18 -3.15 21.03
N ARG A 74 2.91 -1.96 21.58
CA ARG A 74 2.14 -0.93 20.89
C ARG A 74 2.83 -0.53 19.58
N GLY A 75 2.14 -0.72 18.45
CA GLY A 75 2.65 -0.41 17.11
C GLY A 75 3.51 -1.53 16.49
N GLN A 76 3.70 -2.63 17.20
CA GLN A 76 4.37 -3.84 16.71
C GLN A 76 3.34 -4.79 16.11
N LEU A 77 3.66 -5.33 14.93
CA LEU A 77 2.95 -6.45 14.35
C LEU A 77 3.55 -7.77 14.85
N PRO A 78 2.77 -8.80 15.27
CA PRO A 78 3.34 -10.09 15.63
C PRO A 78 4.27 -10.61 14.52
N PRO A 79 5.51 -11.06 14.85
CA PRO A 79 6.50 -11.46 13.84
C PRO A 79 6.00 -12.49 12.82
N ARG A 80 5.06 -13.36 13.20
CA ARG A 80 4.40 -14.31 12.28
C ARG A 80 3.58 -13.66 11.17
N ALA A 81 2.96 -12.51 11.41
CA ALA A 81 2.15 -11.80 10.42
C ALA A 81 2.98 -10.92 9.47
N VAL A 82 4.20 -10.56 9.86
CA VAL A 82 5.11 -9.71 9.08
C VAL A 82 5.33 -10.16 7.63
N PRO A 83 5.67 -11.43 7.33
CA PRO A 83 5.91 -11.83 5.94
C PRO A 83 4.66 -11.69 5.07
N TYR A 84 3.47 -12.03 5.60
CA TYR A 84 2.20 -11.92 4.91
C TYR A 84 1.85 -10.45 4.65
N TYR A 85 1.92 -9.61 5.68
CA TYR A 85 1.70 -8.18 5.57
C TYR A 85 2.64 -7.56 4.54
N ASN A 86 3.95 -7.83 4.62
CA ASN A 86 4.92 -7.25 3.70
C ASN A 86 4.73 -7.70 2.25
N ALA A 87 4.30 -8.95 2.03
CA ALA A 87 3.98 -9.45 0.70
C ALA A 87 2.74 -8.73 0.13
N ALA A 88 1.68 -8.62 0.92
CA ALA A 88 0.44 -7.96 0.51
C ALA A 88 0.59 -6.45 0.31
N HIS A 89 1.46 -5.78 1.07
CA HIS A 89 1.67 -4.33 1.01
C HIS A 89 2.81 -3.91 0.06
N ARG A 90 3.30 -4.82 -0.79
CA ARG A 90 4.33 -4.52 -1.78
C ARG A 90 3.70 -4.00 -3.06
N ALA A 91 3.65 -2.68 -3.23
CA ALA A 91 3.06 -1.99 -4.37
C ALA A 91 3.49 -2.52 -5.76
N MET A 92 4.72 -3.00 -5.88
CA MET A 92 5.22 -3.57 -7.15
C MET A 92 4.44 -4.81 -7.60
N VAL A 93 3.83 -5.56 -6.68
CA VAL A 93 3.06 -6.76 -7.03
C VAL A 93 1.77 -6.38 -7.79
N PRO A 94 0.82 -5.62 -7.22
CA PRO A 94 -0.37 -5.22 -7.97
C PRO A 94 -0.02 -4.35 -9.18
N LEU A 95 1.01 -3.50 -9.10
CA LEU A 95 1.42 -2.69 -10.25
C LEU A 95 1.91 -3.55 -11.43
N ALA A 96 2.75 -4.56 -11.17
CA ALA A 96 3.20 -5.47 -12.22
C ALA A 96 2.03 -6.25 -12.82
N LEU A 97 1.09 -6.72 -11.99
CA LEU A 97 -0.11 -7.41 -12.47
C LEU A 97 -1.01 -6.50 -13.32
N ILE A 98 -1.14 -5.22 -12.98
CA ILE A 98 -1.86 -4.22 -13.79
C ILE A 98 -1.18 -4.04 -15.15
N VAL A 99 0.15 -3.94 -15.17
CA VAL A 99 0.91 -3.80 -16.42
C VAL A 99 0.73 -5.03 -17.30
N ILE A 100 0.84 -6.24 -16.73
CA ILE A 100 0.61 -7.51 -17.43
C ILE A 100 -0.82 -7.56 -17.99
N TYR A 101 -1.82 -7.22 -17.18
CA TYR A 101 -3.21 -7.15 -17.61
C TYR A 101 -3.39 -6.20 -18.80
N ALA A 102 -2.74 -5.03 -18.78
CA ALA A 102 -2.89 -4.01 -19.82
C ALA A 102 -2.25 -4.38 -21.17
N VAL A 103 -1.24 -5.26 -21.20
CA VAL A 103 -0.54 -5.64 -22.44
C VAL A 103 -0.99 -6.98 -23.00
N GLU A 104 -1.73 -7.78 -22.23
CA GLU A 104 -2.18 -9.11 -22.66
C GLU A 104 -3.57 -9.05 -23.32
N PRO A 105 -3.69 -9.39 -24.63
CA PRO A 105 -4.94 -9.22 -25.37
C PRO A 105 -6.08 -10.15 -24.92
N PHE A 106 -5.77 -11.19 -24.14
CA PHE A 106 -6.74 -12.23 -23.75
C PHE A 106 -7.37 -12.02 -22.37
N PHE A 107 -6.80 -11.13 -21.54
CA PHE A 107 -7.32 -10.85 -20.20
C PHE A 107 -8.23 -9.62 -20.22
N ALA A 108 -9.43 -9.76 -20.78
CA ALA A 108 -10.46 -8.71 -20.76
C ALA A 108 -11.50 -8.95 -19.65
N TRP A 109 -11.06 -9.32 -18.45
CA TRP A 109 -11.96 -9.58 -17.32
C TRP A 109 -11.98 -8.41 -16.34
N ALA A 110 -12.93 -7.50 -16.54
CA ALA A 110 -13.07 -6.26 -15.76
C ALA A 110 -13.02 -6.44 -14.22
N PRO A 111 -13.65 -7.48 -13.61
CA PRO A 111 -13.52 -7.69 -12.16
C PRO A 111 -12.09 -7.90 -11.67
N LEU A 112 -11.21 -8.52 -12.46
CA LEU A 112 -9.80 -8.67 -12.09
C LEU A 112 -9.09 -7.31 -12.09
N PHE A 113 -9.30 -6.49 -13.11
CA PHE A 113 -8.71 -5.16 -13.17
C PHE A 113 -9.22 -4.29 -12.01
N ALA A 114 -10.52 -4.32 -11.74
CA ALA A 114 -11.14 -3.64 -10.60
C ALA A 114 -10.51 -4.07 -9.25
N ALA A 115 -10.29 -5.38 -9.06
CA ALA A 115 -9.59 -5.90 -7.89
C ALA A 115 -8.16 -5.37 -7.77
N LEU A 116 -7.39 -5.35 -8.87
CA LEU A 116 -6.02 -4.82 -8.86
C LEU A 116 -5.98 -3.32 -8.55
N CYS A 117 -6.94 -2.55 -9.08
CA CYS A 117 -7.11 -1.14 -8.71
C CYS A 117 -7.45 -0.97 -7.23
N GLY A 118 -8.38 -1.77 -6.68
CA GLY A 118 -8.71 -1.77 -5.25
C GLY A 118 -7.49 -2.07 -4.36
N TRP A 119 -6.70 -3.08 -4.73
CA TRP A 119 -5.46 -3.42 -4.02
C TRP A 119 -4.44 -2.27 -4.07
N MET A 120 -4.23 -1.68 -5.25
CA MET A 120 -3.28 -0.57 -5.40
C MET A 120 -3.75 0.70 -4.68
N ALA A 121 -5.06 0.95 -4.64
CA ALA A 121 -5.66 2.04 -3.87
C ALA A 121 -5.39 1.87 -2.37
N HIS A 122 -5.61 0.67 -1.83
CA HIS A 122 -5.32 0.36 -0.42
C HIS A 122 -3.87 0.68 -0.05
N ILE A 123 -2.90 0.14 -0.80
CA ILE A 123 -1.47 0.39 -0.53
C ILE A 123 -1.16 1.89 -0.62
N SER A 124 -1.75 2.58 -1.60
CA SER A 124 -1.54 4.02 -1.79
C SER A 124 -2.06 4.86 -0.64
N PHE A 125 -3.26 4.55 -0.10
CA PHE A 125 -3.77 5.20 1.11
C PHE A 125 -2.86 4.99 2.31
N ASP A 126 -2.41 3.75 2.51
CA ASP A 126 -1.47 3.42 3.57
C ASP A 126 -0.20 4.28 3.51
N ARG A 127 0.41 4.38 2.32
CA ARG A 127 1.64 5.17 2.16
C ARG A 127 1.39 6.67 2.28
N ALA A 128 0.22 7.15 1.87
CA ALA A 128 -0.18 8.55 2.02
C ALA A 128 -0.35 8.94 3.50
N LEU A 129 -1.00 8.07 4.29
CA LEU A 129 -1.16 8.22 5.74
C LEU A 129 0.16 7.99 6.51
N GLY A 130 1.16 7.46 5.81
CA GLY A 130 2.50 7.27 6.33
C GLY A 130 2.70 5.93 6.98
N TYR A 131 1.84 4.94 6.73
CA TYR A 131 2.08 3.52 6.99
C TYR A 131 3.02 2.93 5.94
N GLY A 132 3.78 1.91 6.34
CA GLY A 132 4.81 1.31 5.50
C GLY A 132 5.00 -0.16 5.79
N LEU A 133 6.01 -0.75 5.14
CA LEU A 133 6.41 -2.13 5.39
C LEU A 133 6.94 -2.30 6.81
N ARG A 134 6.87 -3.54 7.33
CA ARG A 134 7.33 -3.89 8.68
C ARG A 134 8.76 -4.45 8.67
N THR A 135 9.52 -4.19 9.72
CA THR A 135 10.79 -4.87 10.03
C THR A 135 10.52 -6.31 10.41
N LYS A 136 11.57 -7.14 10.55
CA LYS A 136 11.40 -8.55 10.96
C LYS A 136 10.78 -8.67 12.34
N GLU A 137 11.03 -7.68 13.19
CA GLU A 137 10.54 -7.54 14.54
C GLU A 137 9.10 -7.00 14.59
N GLY A 138 8.54 -6.58 13.45
CA GLY A 138 7.15 -6.11 13.36
C GLY A 138 6.93 -4.61 13.47
N PHE A 139 7.99 -3.82 13.65
CA PHE A 139 7.90 -2.36 13.69
C PHE A 139 7.84 -1.76 12.29
N GLN A 140 7.39 -0.51 12.18
CA GLN A 140 7.33 0.16 10.89
C GLN A 140 8.71 0.56 10.38
N ARG A 141 8.98 0.35 9.08
CA ARG A 141 10.17 0.88 8.40
C ARG A 141 9.96 2.35 8.06
N HIS A 142 10.91 3.21 8.45
CA HIS A 142 10.91 4.66 8.26
C HIS A 142 11.79 5.15 7.12
#